data_AF-A0A1X7HIB9-F1
#
_entry.id   AF-A0A1X7HIB9-F1
#
_cell.length_a   1.000
_cell.length_b   1.000
_cell.length_c   1.000
_cell.angle_alpha   90.00
_cell.angle_beta   90.00
_cell.angle_gamma   90.00
#
_symmetry.space_group_name_H-M   'P 1'
#
loop_
_entity.id
_entity.type
_entity.pdbx_description
1 polymer ?
#
loop_
_entity_poly.entity_id
_entity_poly.type
_entity_poly.pdbx_seq_one_letter_code
_entity_poly.pdbx_strand_id
1 'polypeptide(L)'
;AGPRRVTFFVRELVASDTAPTVSIPTGGTGSTIAARIYSFTRSAGTGWRWAYAFGEDTSSGTGFSAASSTALTWAAGDVAVIGYGIPLSTASFSAEAITASGITFGTITERADDAITAGHDSRFVTATGAVSSGSGTQAPTLAATLSSASTGAAGVLRLREAGTDMEAFPQTVFPPRNLISATGLLTDNITGVSLYRQVGDTLTPVRAAVDVDVSGSDVLIRIDAEQPFGVAHEYLAVLTDVNGLQWTIYSSTITSTVDSDVISDAVRGIGAAVRIETPLEWQRTREATKFNAGGRIVVVGKKRSAPSTTMTVRTETDADGDALNAVLADLTEGVLLFRKQDSLSRLDGYYALSDDTESPNWYDSYRWFALEVQQTEAWPSVLEAAGFTLQDIADNYSSLQDIATDFTPGDLLDIALFDFGA
;
A
#
# COMPACT_ATOMS: atom_id res chain seq x y z
N ALA A 1 27.27 -40.71 -1.36
CA ALA A 1 27.09 -39.31 -0.93
C ALA A 1 25.60 -39.02 -0.80
N GLY A 2 25.18 -38.31 0.25
CA GLY A 2 23.77 -37.92 0.46
C GLY A 2 23.39 -36.64 -0.31
N PRO A 3 22.08 -36.27 -0.30
CA PRO A 3 21.58 -35.06 -0.94
C PRO A 3 22.23 -33.81 -0.35
N ARG A 4 22.39 -32.77 -1.19
CA ARG A 4 22.97 -31.48 -0.80
C ARG A 4 21.91 -30.40 -0.86
N ARG A 5 21.95 -29.48 0.11
CA ARG A 5 20.98 -28.41 0.23
C ARG A 5 21.71 -27.13 0.59
N VAL A 6 21.52 -26.10 -0.23
CA VAL A 6 21.81 -24.72 0.12
C VAL A 6 20.50 -24.10 0.62
N THR A 7 20.55 -23.26 1.64
CA THR A 7 19.35 -22.57 2.15
C THR A 7 19.75 -21.16 2.57
N PHE A 8 18.99 -20.18 2.11
CA PHE A 8 19.14 -18.79 2.52
C PHE A 8 18.11 -18.46 3.60
N PHE A 9 18.58 -17.84 4.67
CA PHE A 9 17.74 -17.23 5.69
C PHE A 9 17.94 -15.73 5.61
N VAL A 10 16.85 -14.97 5.52
CA VAL A 10 16.89 -13.50 5.42
C VAL A 10 16.05 -12.93 6.54
N ARG A 11 16.56 -11.86 7.16
CA ARG A 11 15.87 -11.08 8.17
C ARG A 11 16.33 -9.64 8.06
N GLU A 12 15.39 -8.70 8.08
CA GLU A 12 15.70 -7.29 8.29
C GLU A 12 15.90 -7.03 9.78
N LEU A 13 17.03 -6.44 10.14
CA LEU A 13 17.36 -6.12 11.54
C LEU A 13 16.65 -4.82 11.92
N VAL A 14 15.94 -4.84 13.05
CA VAL A 14 15.38 -3.63 13.66
C VAL A 14 16.34 -3.07 14.71
N ALA A 15 16.27 -1.78 15.02
CA ALA A 15 17.20 -1.12 15.93
C ALA A 15 17.27 -1.74 17.34
N SER A 16 16.27 -2.53 17.75
CA SER A 16 16.22 -3.27 19.02
C SER A 16 16.91 -4.64 18.99
N ASP A 17 17.39 -5.12 17.84
CA ASP A 17 18.07 -6.41 17.71
C ASP A 17 19.54 -6.33 18.14
N THR A 18 19.79 -6.57 19.42
CA THR A 18 21.16 -6.56 19.97
C THR A 18 21.95 -7.84 19.67
N ALA A 19 21.27 -8.95 19.33
CA ALA A 19 21.89 -10.23 18.98
C ALA A 19 20.93 -11.12 18.15
N PRO A 20 20.85 -10.95 16.82
CA PRO A 20 19.96 -11.77 15.99
C PRO A 20 20.42 -13.24 15.99
N THR A 21 19.47 -14.15 16.22
CA THR A 21 19.68 -15.61 16.12
C THR A 21 18.80 -16.20 15.02
N VAL A 22 19.26 -17.29 14.40
CA VAL A 22 18.48 -18.07 13.44
C VAL A 22 18.50 -19.54 13.85
N SER A 23 17.33 -20.17 13.87
CA SER A 23 17.23 -21.61 14.13
C SER A 23 17.38 -22.36 12.81
N ILE A 24 18.39 -23.22 12.73
CA ILE A 24 18.54 -24.12 11.58
C ILE A 24 17.58 -25.31 11.82
N PRO A 25 16.65 -25.61 10.89
CA PRO A 25 15.72 -26.72 11.08
C PRO A 25 16.48 -28.04 11.28
N THR A 26 16.31 -28.66 12.45
CA THR A 26 16.87 -29.98 12.75
C THR A 26 16.00 -31.07 12.12
N GLY A 27 16.02 -31.15 10.79
CA GLY A 27 15.57 -32.35 10.09
C GLY A 27 16.61 -33.45 10.32
N GLY A 28 16.26 -34.46 11.12
CA GLY A 28 17.16 -35.48 11.69
C GLY A 28 17.90 -36.42 10.74
N THR A 29 18.38 -35.94 9.59
CA THR A 29 19.16 -36.71 8.60
C THR A 29 20.38 -35.96 8.05
N GLY A 30 20.60 -34.69 8.39
CA GLY A 30 21.78 -33.94 7.96
C GLY A 30 23.00 -34.30 8.80
N SER A 31 24.01 -34.95 8.22
CA SER A 31 25.23 -35.33 8.94
C SER A 31 26.26 -34.21 9.08
N THR A 32 26.11 -33.12 8.32
CA THR A 32 26.99 -31.93 8.36
C THR A 32 26.16 -30.66 8.12
N ILE A 33 26.40 -29.61 8.92
CA ILE A 33 25.75 -28.29 8.79
C ILE A 33 26.84 -27.23 8.94
N ALA A 34 26.91 -26.29 8.00
CA ALA A 34 27.71 -25.07 8.09
C ALA A 34 26.82 -23.86 7.77
N ALA A 35 27.12 -22.72 8.38
CA ALA A 35 26.40 -21.48 8.16
C ALA A 35 27.35 -20.28 8.22
N ARG A 36 27.07 -19.28 7.40
CA ARG A 36 27.74 -17.97 7.41
C ARG A 36 26.66 -16.89 7.45
N ILE A 37 26.89 -15.86 8.26
CA ILE A 37 25.98 -14.72 8.41
C ILE A 37 26.63 -13.52 7.73
N TYR A 38 25.87 -12.86 6.87
CA TYR A 38 26.24 -11.59 6.26
C TYR A 38 25.30 -10.50 6.75
N SER A 39 25.86 -9.34 7.08
CA SER A 39 25.11 -8.15 7.40
C SER A 39 25.34 -7.12 6.31
N PHE A 40 24.25 -6.59 5.78
CA PHE A 40 24.24 -5.51 4.79
C PHE A 40 23.61 -4.28 5.42
N THR A 41 24.17 -3.11 5.11
CA THR A 41 23.64 -1.82 5.54
C THR A 41 23.15 -1.09 4.31
N ARG A 42 21.96 -0.49 4.42
CA ARG A 42 21.39 0.32 3.35
C ARG A 42 22.18 1.62 3.20
N SER A 43 22.44 2.02 1.97
CA SER A 43 22.94 3.34 1.63
C SER A 43 21.80 4.37 1.59
N ALA A 44 20.61 3.95 1.16
CA ALA A 44 19.39 4.73 1.10
C ALA A 44 18.14 3.83 1.18
N GLY A 45 16.94 4.41 1.09
CA GLY A 45 15.68 3.67 0.96
C GLY A 45 15.02 3.24 2.28
N THR A 46 13.82 2.66 2.14
CA THR A 46 12.89 2.37 3.25
C THR A 46 12.93 0.90 3.70
N GLY A 47 13.57 0.01 2.93
CA GLY A 47 13.44 -1.43 3.08
C GLY A 47 14.50 -2.23 2.32
N TRP A 48 14.40 -3.56 2.39
CA TRP A 48 15.12 -4.48 1.51
C TRP A 48 14.16 -5.30 0.67
N ARG A 49 14.56 -5.58 -0.57
CA ARG A 49 13.92 -6.57 -1.45
C ARG A 49 14.86 -7.74 -1.64
N TRP A 50 14.34 -8.95 -1.61
CA TRP A 50 15.16 -10.14 -1.88
C TRP A 50 14.42 -11.19 -2.69
N ALA A 51 15.18 -11.90 -3.51
CA ALA A 51 14.69 -13.01 -4.32
C ALA A 51 15.81 -14.04 -4.44
N TYR A 52 15.48 -15.31 -4.66
CA TYR A 52 16.47 -16.38 -4.68
C TYR A 52 16.23 -17.35 -5.83
N ALA A 53 17.31 -17.93 -6.32
CA ALA A 53 17.28 -18.98 -7.32
C ALA A 53 18.29 -20.07 -6.95
N PHE A 54 17.95 -21.32 -7.26
CA PHE A 54 18.78 -22.49 -6.99
C PHE A 54 18.95 -23.31 -8.27
N GLY A 55 20.09 -23.99 -8.36
CA GLY A 55 20.42 -24.91 -9.43
C GLY A 55 21.29 -26.06 -8.92
N GLU A 56 21.46 -27.07 -9.75
CA GLU A 56 22.30 -28.23 -9.47
C GLU A 56 23.25 -28.48 -10.64
N ASP A 57 24.49 -28.83 -10.32
CA ASP A 57 25.42 -29.43 -11.26
C ASP A 57 25.37 -30.95 -11.10
N THR A 58 24.88 -31.63 -12.13
CA THR A 58 24.71 -33.09 -12.15
C THR A 58 25.86 -33.81 -12.84
N SER A 59 26.84 -33.08 -13.40
CA SER A 59 27.96 -33.65 -14.14
C SER A 59 29.24 -33.61 -13.30
N SER A 60 29.84 -34.78 -13.04
CA SER A 60 31.09 -34.83 -12.27
C SER A 60 32.25 -34.34 -13.13
N GLY A 61 32.77 -33.16 -12.79
CA GLY A 61 33.90 -32.53 -13.47
C GLY A 61 34.54 -31.45 -12.62
N THR A 62 35.61 -30.85 -13.13
CA THR A 62 36.28 -29.71 -12.47
C THR A 62 35.67 -28.36 -12.85
N GLY A 63 34.91 -28.27 -13.95
CA GLY A 63 34.10 -27.10 -14.27
C GLY A 63 32.71 -27.25 -13.66
N PHE A 64 32.47 -26.60 -12.52
CA PHE A 64 31.17 -26.60 -11.87
C PHE A 64 30.21 -25.65 -12.58
N SER A 65 29.00 -26.09 -12.89
CA SER A 65 27.98 -25.28 -13.53
C SER A 65 26.56 -25.66 -13.08
N ALA A 66 25.92 -24.78 -12.33
CA ALA A 66 24.58 -24.95 -11.80
C ALA A 66 23.64 -23.88 -12.38
N ALA A 67 22.88 -24.27 -13.41
CA ALA A 67 21.86 -23.42 -14.00
C ALA A 67 20.60 -23.39 -13.12
N SER A 68 20.11 -22.20 -12.80
CA SER A 68 18.85 -22.06 -12.05
C SER A 68 17.64 -22.19 -12.96
N SER A 69 16.54 -22.72 -12.44
CA SER A 69 15.26 -22.82 -13.17
C SER A 69 14.34 -21.61 -12.96
N THR A 70 14.60 -20.81 -11.92
CA THR A 70 13.84 -19.60 -11.58
C THR A 70 14.57 -18.36 -12.09
N ALA A 71 13.86 -17.52 -12.84
CA ALA A 71 14.36 -16.21 -13.24
C ALA A 71 14.25 -15.19 -12.09
N LEU A 72 15.25 -14.32 -11.96
CA LEU A 72 15.25 -13.21 -11.01
C LEU A 72 15.26 -11.89 -11.77
N THR A 73 14.59 -10.88 -11.22
CA THR A 73 14.73 -9.50 -11.69
C THR A 73 16.05 -8.92 -11.18
N TRP A 74 16.96 -8.68 -12.10
CA TRP A 74 18.26 -8.07 -11.85
C TRP A 74 18.28 -6.62 -12.31
N ALA A 75 19.03 -5.79 -11.58
CA ALA A 75 19.33 -4.41 -11.92
C ALA A 75 20.70 -4.02 -11.36
N ALA A 76 21.33 -2.99 -11.92
CA ALA A 76 22.55 -2.41 -11.37
C ALA A 76 22.35 -2.00 -9.90
N GLY A 77 23.34 -2.30 -9.06
CA GLY A 77 23.27 -2.07 -7.61
C GLY A 77 22.76 -3.27 -6.80
N ASP A 78 22.18 -4.29 -7.44
CA ASP A 78 21.80 -5.52 -6.76
C ASP A 78 23.04 -6.22 -6.18
N VAL A 79 22.93 -6.72 -4.95
CA VAL A 79 23.92 -7.58 -4.33
C VAL A 79 23.51 -9.03 -4.54
N ALA A 80 24.46 -9.86 -4.96
CA ALA A 80 24.29 -11.29 -5.10
C ALA A 80 25.08 -12.01 -3.99
N VAL A 81 24.38 -12.75 -3.13
CA VAL A 81 24.97 -13.68 -2.16
C VAL A 81 24.87 -15.09 -2.72
N ILE A 82 26.01 -15.74 -2.89
CA ILE A 82 26.13 -17.05 -3.52
C ILE A 82 26.46 -18.10 -2.46
N GLY A 83 25.85 -19.27 -2.56
CA GLY A 83 26.22 -20.45 -1.81
C GLY A 83 26.42 -21.66 -2.72
N TYR A 84 27.46 -22.44 -2.45
CA TYR A 84 27.75 -23.73 -3.09
C TYR A 84 27.81 -24.84 -2.03
N GLY A 85 27.41 -26.05 -2.40
CA GLY A 85 27.53 -27.23 -1.57
C GLY A 85 27.86 -28.47 -2.39
N ILE A 86 28.99 -29.11 -2.09
CA ILE A 86 29.45 -30.33 -2.78
C ILE A 86 29.63 -31.51 -1.81
N PRO A 87 29.50 -32.76 -2.30
CA PRO A 87 29.55 -33.96 -1.48
C PRO A 87 30.96 -34.49 -1.16
N LEU A 88 31.97 -33.62 -1.11
CA LEU A 88 33.34 -33.98 -0.77
C LEU A 88 34.08 -32.80 -0.15
N SER A 89 35.09 -33.07 0.67
CA SER A 89 35.83 -32.07 1.44
C SER A 89 37.11 -31.59 0.74
N THR A 90 37.56 -32.30 -0.29
CA THR A 90 38.89 -32.12 -0.91
C THR A 90 38.93 -31.18 -2.12
N ALA A 91 37.81 -30.89 -2.79
CA ALA A 91 37.80 -29.97 -3.93
C ALA A 91 37.56 -28.52 -3.49
N SER A 92 38.62 -27.74 -3.40
CA SER A 92 38.53 -26.28 -3.27
C SER A 92 37.85 -25.64 -4.48
N PHE A 93 37.18 -24.53 -4.22
CA PHE A 93 36.59 -23.67 -5.24
C PHE A 93 37.58 -22.59 -5.67
N SER A 94 37.33 -22.04 -6.86
CA SER A 94 38.06 -20.91 -7.42
C SER A 94 37.27 -20.36 -8.62
N ALA A 95 37.51 -19.11 -9.01
CA ALA A 95 36.88 -18.49 -10.18
C ALA A 95 35.34 -18.59 -10.16
N GLU A 96 34.74 -18.29 -9.02
CA GLU A 96 33.28 -18.22 -8.84
C GLU A 96 32.72 -17.15 -9.78
N ALA A 97 31.63 -17.48 -10.47
CA ALA A 97 30.98 -16.59 -11.41
C ALA A 97 29.47 -16.74 -11.37
N ILE A 98 28.77 -15.65 -11.67
CA ILE A 98 27.35 -15.64 -12.01
C ILE A 98 27.23 -15.15 -13.44
N THR A 99 26.42 -15.85 -14.23
CA THR A 99 26.08 -15.42 -15.58
C THR A 99 24.56 -15.34 -15.74
N ALA A 100 24.09 -14.25 -16.30
CA ALA A 100 22.69 -14.04 -16.70
C ALA A 100 22.69 -13.14 -17.94
N SER A 101 21.87 -13.46 -18.94
CA SER A 101 21.89 -12.77 -20.23
C SER A 101 21.59 -11.27 -20.07
N GLY A 102 22.45 -10.40 -20.61
CA GLY A 102 22.28 -8.94 -20.51
C GLY A 102 22.57 -8.32 -19.14
N ILE A 103 22.99 -9.11 -18.15
CA ILE A 103 23.36 -8.65 -16.81
C ILE A 103 24.88 -8.79 -16.61
N THR A 104 25.54 -7.72 -16.19
CA THR A 104 26.96 -7.75 -15.85
C THR A 104 27.12 -7.80 -14.34
N PHE A 105 27.69 -8.89 -13.85
CA PHE A 105 28.15 -8.98 -12.47
C PHE A 105 29.58 -8.46 -12.38
N GLY A 106 29.85 -7.64 -11.35
CA GLY A 106 31.20 -7.26 -10.98
C GLY A 106 31.99 -8.44 -10.42
N THR A 107 33.14 -8.14 -9.82
CA THR A 107 34.00 -9.16 -9.21
C THR A 107 33.24 -9.96 -8.15
N ILE A 108 33.15 -11.27 -8.37
CA ILE A 108 32.68 -12.19 -7.34
C ILE A 108 33.83 -12.45 -6.37
N THR A 109 33.57 -12.26 -5.09
CA THR A 109 34.56 -12.41 -4.02
C THR A 109 34.16 -13.57 -3.12
N GLU A 110 35.00 -14.61 -3.08
CA GLU A 110 34.86 -15.71 -2.12
C GLU A 110 34.93 -15.15 -0.69
N ARG A 111 34.01 -15.62 0.16
CA ARG A 111 33.89 -15.21 1.57
C ARG A 111 34.27 -16.33 2.52
N ALA A 112 33.99 -17.56 2.15
CA ALA A 112 34.39 -18.74 2.91
C ALA A 112 34.42 -19.96 1.99
N ASP A 113 35.36 -20.85 2.27
CA ASP A 113 35.50 -22.15 1.63
C ASP A 113 35.81 -23.22 2.71
N ASP A 114 34.75 -23.73 3.33
CA ASP A 114 34.82 -24.56 4.54
C ASP A 114 34.75 -26.05 4.20
N ALA A 115 35.84 -26.77 4.45
CA ALA A 115 35.90 -28.23 4.32
C ALA A 115 35.42 -28.92 5.61
N ILE A 116 34.44 -29.82 5.48
CA ILE A 116 33.94 -30.66 6.57
C ILE A 116 34.44 -32.08 6.33
N THR A 117 35.49 -32.46 7.07
CA THR A 117 36.22 -33.73 6.93
C THR A 117 35.77 -34.81 7.91
N ALA A 118 34.82 -34.50 8.78
CA ALA A 118 34.25 -35.42 9.75
C ALA A 118 32.86 -35.89 9.30
N GLY A 119 32.61 -37.21 9.38
CA GLY A 119 31.33 -37.80 8.98
C GLY A 119 31.21 -37.99 7.46
N HIS A 120 30.10 -37.56 6.88
CA HIS A 120 29.93 -37.57 5.43
C HIS A 120 30.51 -36.30 4.84
N ASP A 121 31.71 -36.41 4.26
CA ASP A 121 32.45 -35.31 3.66
C ASP A 121 31.55 -34.32 2.91
N SER A 122 31.82 -33.03 3.13
CA SER A 122 31.18 -31.96 2.40
C SER A 122 32.04 -30.73 2.38
N ARG A 123 31.76 -29.84 1.44
CA ARG A 123 32.36 -28.52 1.40
C ARG A 123 31.29 -27.47 1.15
N PHE A 124 31.39 -26.39 1.90
CA PHE A 124 30.46 -25.27 1.87
C PHE A 124 31.23 -24.01 1.46
N VAL A 125 30.84 -23.43 0.33
CA VAL A 125 31.49 -22.23 -0.19
C VAL A 125 30.47 -21.13 -0.32
N THR A 126 30.91 -19.91 -0.02
CA THR A 126 30.07 -18.73 -0.15
C THR A 126 30.86 -17.63 -0.81
N ALA A 127 30.18 -16.85 -1.64
CA ALA A 127 30.77 -15.72 -2.32
C ALA A 127 29.76 -14.59 -2.41
N THR A 128 30.23 -13.37 -2.64
CA THR A 128 29.36 -12.21 -2.87
C THR A 128 29.82 -11.44 -4.10
N GLY A 129 28.88 -10.91 -4.86
CA GLY A 129 29.14 -9.96 -5.93
C GLY A 129 28.07 -8.88 -5.97
N ALA A 130 28.22 -7.93 -6.87
CA ALA A 130 27.19 -6.95 -7.17
C ALA A 130 26.96 -6.86 -8.68
N VAL A 131 25.75 -6.55 -9.10
CA VAL A 131 25.45 -6.22 -10.49
C VAL A 131 26.00 -4.83 -10.78
N SER A 132 26.95 -4.75 -11.71
CA SER A 132 27.57 -3.48 -12.11
C SER A 132 26.80 -2.77 -13.21
N SER A 133 26.12 -3.51 -14.08
CA SER A 133 25.28 -2.95 -15.15
C SER A 133 24.28 -3.96 -15.72
N GLY A 134 23.31 -3.46 -16.47
CA GLY A 134 22.24 -4.25 -17.07
C GLY A 134 21.01 -4.38 -16.17
N SER A 135 19.89 -4.75 -16.79
CA SER A 135 18.63 -5.02 -16.10
C SER A 135 17.80 -6.06 -16.87
N GLY A 136 16.97 -6.81 -16.16
CA GLY A 136 16.05 -7.77 -16.77
C GLY A 136 15.74 -8.98 -15.90
N THR A 137 14.72 -9.73 -16.31
CA THR A 137 14.29 -10.97 -15.66
C THR A 137 15.00 -12.16 -16.28
N GLN A 138 15.99 -12.72 -15.57
CA GLN A 138 16.87 -13.75 -16.12
C GLN A 138 17.20 -14.83 -15.09
N ALA A 139 17.25 -16.08 -15.55
CA ALA A 139 17.69 -17.21 -14.74
C ALA A 139 19.22 -17.21 -14.66
N PRO A 140 19.82 -17.11 -13.45
CA PRO A 140 21.26 -17.10 -13.30
C PRO A 140 21.85 -18.51 -13.40
N THR A 141 23.03 -18.62 -13.99
CA THR A 141 23.90 -19.81 -13.89
C THR A 141 25.08 -19.50 -13.00
N LEU A 142 25.25 -20.30 -11.95
CA LEU A 142 26.37 -20.21 -11.03
C LEU A 142 27.47 -21.17 -11.48
N ALA A 143 28.70 -20.67 -11.58
CA ALA A 143 29.83 -21.45 -12.04
C ALA A 143 31.04 -21.29 -11.12
N ALA A 144 31.90 -22.32 -11.09
CA ALA A 144 33.18 -22.28 -10.39
C ALA A 144 34.14 -23.31 -10.98
N THR A 145 35.43 -23.21 -10.64
CA THR A 145 36.44 -24.22 -10.94
C THR A 145 36.82 -24.97 -9.67
N LEU A 146 36.61 -26.28 -9.69
CA LEU A 146 36.93 -27.19 -8.60
C LEU A 146 38.33 -27.79 -8.78
N SER A 147 39.09 -27.93 -7.70
CA SER A 147 40.40 -28.61 -7.74
C SER A 147 40.30 -30.14 -7.85
N SER A 148 39.11 -30.71 -7.66
CA SER A 148 38.81 -32.12 -7.92
C SER A 148 37.38 -32.27 -8.45
N ALA A 149 37.14 -33.31 -9.25
CA ALA A 149 35.85 -33.50 -9.91
C ALA A 149 34.73 -33.78 -8.91
N SER A 150 33.61 -33.07 -9.03
CA SER A 150 32.44 -33.23 -8.18
C SER A 150 31.16 -32.85 -8.90
N THR A 151 30.02 -33.26 -8.31
CA THR A 151 28.70 -32.66 -8.55
C THR A 151 28.32 -31.78 -7.35
N GLY A 152 27.20 -31.06 -7.41
CA GLY A 152 26.72 -30.32 -6.24
C GLY A 152 25.51 -29.42 -6.50
N ALA A 153 25.18 -28.62 -5.50
CA ALA A 153 24.10 -27.64 -5.57
C ALA A 153 24.67 -26.23 -5.38
N ALA A 154 24.01 -25.26 -6.01
CA ALA A 154 24.32 -23.85 -5.81
C ALA A 154 23.04 -23.01 -5.75
N GLY A 155 23.16 -21.83 -5.15
CA GLY A 155 22.09 -20.86 -5.15
C GLY A 155 22.61 -19.44 -5.08
N VAL A 156 21.78 -18.51 -5.52
CA VAL A 156 22.00 -17.08 -5.38
C VAL A 156 20.79 -16.46 -4.69
N LEU A 157 21.08 -15.58 -3.73
CA LEU A 157 20.14 -14.64 -3.13
C LEU A 157 20.48 -13.25 -3.68
N ARG A 158 19.56 -12.66 -4.41
CA ARG A 158 19.61 -11.24 -4.77
C ARG A 158 19.08 -10.42 -3.60
N LEU A 159 19.84 -9.42 -3.18
CA LEU A 159 19.43 -8.36 -2.24
C LEU A 159 19.43 -7.03 -2.99
N ARG A 160 18.39 -6.21 -2.78
CA ARG A 160 18.21 -4.88 -3.37
C ARG A 160 17.68 -3.92 -2.31
N GLU A 161 18.18 -2.70 -2.28
CA GLU A 161 17.60 -1.63 -1.45
C GLU A 161 16.25 -1.22 -2.06
N ALA A 162 15.19 -1.18 -1.24
CA ALA A 162 13.88 -0.76 -1.73
C ALA A 162 13.90 0.75 -2.01
N GLY A 163 13.60 1.14 -3.25
CA GLY A 163 13.50 2.54 -3.66
C GLY A 163 12.11 3.13 -3.46
N THR A 164 11.08 2.29 -3.29
CA THR A 164 9.71 2.78 -3.13
C THR A 164 9.51 3.40 -1.75
N ASP A 165 8.86 4.56 -1.73
CA ASP A 165 8.46 5.28 -0.52
C ASP A 165 7.01 5.74 -0.61
N MET A 166 6.43 6.07 0.54
CA MET A 166 5.09 6.62 0.63
C MET A 166 5.02 7.77 1.61
N GLU A 167 4.42 8.87 1.15
CA GLU A 167 4.16 10.04 1.97
C GLU A 167 2.66 10.36 1.96
N ALA A 168 2.20 10.97 3.05
CA ALA A 168 0.84 11.47 3.17
C ALA A 168 0.86 12.89 3.72
N PHE A 169 0.14 13.79 3.07
CA PHE A 169 0.11 15.21 3.44
C PHE A 169 -1.32 15.72 3.56
N PRO A 170 -1.65 16.50 4.59
CA PRO A 170 -2.94 17.16 4.67
C PRO A 170 -2.99 18.29 3.62
N GLN A 171 -4.09 18.34 2.88
CA GLN A 171 -4.39 19.44 1.98
C GLN A 171 -4.94 20.64 2.75
N THR A 172 -4.75 21.83 2.20
CA THR A 172 -5.19 23.10 2.81
C THR A 172 -6.64 23.47 2.50
N VAL A 173 -7.35 22.64 1.72
CA VAL A 173 -8.78 22.83 1.42
C VAL A 173 -9.64 22.42 2.62
N PHE A 174 -10.83 23.00 2.75
CA PHE A 174 -11.79 22.61 3.77
C PHE A 174 -12.94 21.79 3.15
N PRO A 175 -13.35 20.67 3.78
CA PRO A 175 -12.67 20.01 4.90
C PRO A 175 -11.31 19.47 4.46
N PRO A 176 -10.31 19.38 5.36
CA PRO A 176 -9.02 18.84 5.02
C PRO A 176 -9.19 17.42 4.46
N ARG A 177 -8.28 17.05 3.58
CA ARG A 177 -8.16 15.74 2.94
C ARG A 177 -6.69 15.35 2.99
N ASN A 178 -6.39 14.08 2.80
CA ASN A 178 -5.01 13.64 2.75
C ASN A 178 -4.64 13.26 1.32
N LEU A 179 -3.59 13.89 0.80
CA LEU A 179 -2.93 13.50 -0.42
C LEU A 179 -1.93 12.40 -0.08
N ILE A 180 -2.11 11.21 -0.66
CA ILE A 180 -1.21 10.07 -0.51
C ILE A 180 -0.41 9.92 -1.80
N SER A 181 0.91 9.82 -1.67
CA SER A 181 1.83 9.64 -2.78
C SER A 181 2.71 8.42 -2.54
N ALA A 182 2.65 7.42 -3.41
CA ALA A 182 3.62 6.33 -3.48
C ALA A 182 4.57 6.60 -4.66
N THR A 183 5.88 6.61 -4.41
CA THR A 183 6.91 7.00 -5.39
C THR A 183 7.99 5.93 -5.52
N GLY A 184 8.79 5.94 -6.57
CA GLY A 184 9.86 4.95 -6.79
C GLY A 184 9.31 3.58 -7.22
N LEU A 185 8.13 3.55 -7.84
CA LEU A 185 7.45 2.34 -8.27
C LEU A 185 8.17 1.67 -9.46
N LEU A 186 8.73 2.45 -10.39
CA LEU A 186 9.47 1.90 -11.54
C LEU A 186 10.78 1.24 -11.10
N THR A 187 11.47 1.88 -10.16
CA THR A 187 12.76 1.41 -9.64
C THR A 187 12.63 0.01 -9.03
N ASP A 188 11.56 -0.23 -8.30
CA ASP A 188 11.27 -1.52 -7.66
C ASP A 188 10.51 -2.49 -8.58
N ASN A 189 10.19 -2.11 -9.82
CA ASN A 189 9.39 -2.89 -10.78
C ASN A 189 8.02 -3.29 -10.20
N ILE A 190 7.35 -2.33 -9.57
CA ILE A 190 6.00 -2.49 -9.05
C ILE A 190 5.01 -2.39 -10.22
N THR A 191 4.08 -3.34 -10.29
CA THR A 191 3.01 -3.38 -11.30
C THR A 191 1.63 -3.17 -10.69
N GLY A 192 1.47 -3.43 -9.38
CA GLY A 192 0.19 -3.25 -8.70
C GLY A 192 0.36 -2.52 -7.38
N VAL A 193 -0.58 -1.63 -7.04
CA VAL A 193 -0.62 -0.96 -5.73
C VAL A 193 -2.04 -1.00 -5.16
N SER A 194 -2.15 -1.34 -3.88
CA SER A 194 -3.35 -1.13 -3.08
C SER A 194 -3.07 -0.23 -1.87
N LEU A 195 -3.76 0.90 -1.74
CA LEU A 195 -3.61 1.84 -0.64
C LEU A 195 -4.74 1.67 0.38
N TYR A 196 -4.36 1.71 1.65
CA TYR A 196 -5.25 1.58 2.78
C TYR A 196 -4.95 2.67 3.81
N ARG A 197 -5.99 3.21 4.42
CA ARG A 197 -5.91 3.94 5.67
C ARG A 197 -5.88 2.94 6.82
N GLN A 198 -4.87 3.04 7.69
CA GLN A 198 -4.72 2.19 8.86
C GLN A 198 -5.00 2.95 10.15
N VAL A 199 -6.01 2.49 10.89
CA VAL A 199 -6.35 2.99 12.23
C VAL A 199 -6.22 1.82 13.21
N GLY A 200 -5.15 1.81 14.01
CA GLY A 200 -4.77 0.64 14.80
C GLY A 200 -4.55 -0.57 13.89
N ASP A 201 -5.29 -1.65 14.10
CA ASP A 201 -5.22 -2.87 13.27
C ASP A 201 -6.25 -2.90 12.12
N THR A 202 -7.07 -1.86 11.98
CA THR A 202 -8.11 -1.80 10.95
C THR A 202 -7.58 -1.15 9.68
N LEU A 203 -7.68 -1.87 8.56
CA LEU A 203 -7.37 -1.37 7.22
C LEU A 203 -8.66 -1.02 6.49
N THR A 204 -8.80 0.26 6.12
CA THR A 204 -9.89 0.75 5.29
C THR A 204 -9.32 1.14 3.92
N PRO A 205 -9.82 0.59 2.81
CA PRO A 205 -9.35 0.95 1.48
C PRO A 205 -9.47 2.45 1.21
N VAL A 206 -8.44 3.05 0.63
CA VAL A 206 -8.55 4.38 0.03
C VAL A 206 -9.32 4.26 -1.28
N ARG A 207 -10.15 5.25 -1.58
CA ARG A 207 -10.94 5.32 -2.82
C ARG A 207 -10.07 5.27 -4.07
N ALA A 208 -10.55 4.57 -5.08
CA ALA A 208 -9.91 4.32 -6.37
C ALA A 208 -8.46 3.81 -6.27
N ALA A 209 -8.11 3.19 -5.13
CA ALA A 209 -6.73 2.88 -4.79
C ALA A 209 -6.50 1.39 -4.48
N VAL A 210 -7.41 0.50 -4.86
CA VAL A 210 -7.25 -0.96 -4.69
C VAL A 210 -6.95 -1.59 -6.04
N ASP A 211 -5.95 -2.48 -6.08
CA ASP A 211 -5.50 -3.20 -7.27
C ASP A 211 -5.22 -2.28 -8.48
N VAL A 212 -4.62 -1.12 -8.22
CA VAL A 212 -4.27 -0.16 -9.26
C VAL A 212 -3.09 -0.69 -10.06
N ASP A 213 -3.26 -0.81 -11.38
CA ASP A 213 -2.15 -1.09 -12.30
C ASP A 213 -1.26 0.16 -12.43
N VAL A 214 -0.01 0.03 -11.99
CA VAL A 214 1.01 1.09 -12.06
C VAL A 214 2.15 0.71 -13.01
N SER A 215 1.93 -0.26 -13.89
CA SER A 215 2.92 -0.70 -14.87
C SER A 215 3.38 0.47 -15.74
N GLY A 216 4.65 0.86 -15.62
CA GLY A 216 5.21 1.99 -16.36
C GLY A 216 5.10 3.35 -15.65
N SER A 217 4.49 3.40 -14.47
CA SER A 217 4.37 4.62 -13.66
C SER A 217 5.33 4.59 -12.47
N ASP A 218 6.04 5.69 -12.22
CA ASP A 218 6.95 5.79 -11.06
C ASP A 218 6.25 6.31 -9.80
N VAL A 219 5.07 6.90 -9.98
CA VAL A 219 4.31 7.58 -8.96
C VAL A 219 2.84 7.18 -9.04
N LEU A 220 2.21 6.97 -7.89
CA LEU A 220 0.77 6.87 -7.71
C LEU A 220 0.33 7.93 -6.69
N ILE A 221 -0.62 8.77 -7.07
CA ILE A 221 -1.21 9.78 -6.19
C ILE A 221 -2.69 9.47 -5.99
N ARG A 222 -3.16 9.53 -4.75
CA ARG A 222 -4.57 9.36 -4.39
C ARG A 222 -4.98 10.32 -3.30
N ILE A 223 -6.28 10.59 -3.21
CA ILE A 223 -6.85 11.43 -2.15
C ILE A 223 -7.76 10.60 -1.26
N ASP A 224 -7.53 10.75 0.03
CA ASP A 224 -8.46 10.29 1.05
C ASP A 224 -9.27 11.47 1.59
N ALA A 225 -10.57 11.45 1.31
CA ALA A 225 -11.55 12.41 1.79
C ALA A 225 -12.34 11.91 3.01
N GLU A 226 -12.07 10.70 3.48
CA GLU A 226 -12.84 10.01 4.52
C GLU A 226 -12.04 9.78 5.80
N GLN A 227 -10.87 10.39 5.91
CA GLN A 227 -10.04 10.22 7.08
C GLN A 227 -10.82 10.62 8.35
N PRO A 228 -10.63 9.89 9.46
CA PRO A 228 -11.21 10.25 10.74
C PRO A 228 -10.53 11.53 11.27
N PHE A 229 -11.30 12.38 11.93
CA PHE A 229 -10.77 13.57 12.60
C PHE A 229 -10.38 13.27 14.04
N GLY A 230 -9.35 13.97 14.53
CA GLY A 230 -8.81 13.79 15.88
C GLY A 230 -8.13 12.43 16.14
N VAL A 231 -8.08 11.53 15.15
CA VAL A 231 -7.49 10.20 15.28
C VAL A 231 -6.22 10.08 14.47
N ALA A 232 -5.12 9.74 15.16
CA ALA A 232 -3.86 9.42 14.53
C ALA A 232 -3.96 8.13 13.70
N HIS A 233 -3.49 8.20 12.46
CA HIS A 233 -3.50 7.09 11.51
C HIS A 233 -2.31 7.16 10.57
N GLU A 234 -2.05 6.05 9.89
CA GLU A 234 -1.03 5.94 8.84
C GLU A 234 -1.70 5.44 7.57
N TYR A 235 -1.03 5.61 6.43
CA TYR A 235 -1.38 4.90 5.22
C TYR A 235 -0.47 3.69 5.05
N LEU A 236 -1.02 2.64 4.47
CA LEU A 236 -0.33 1.42 4.10
C LEU A 236 -0.51 1.20 2.60
N ALA A 237 0.58 0.96 1.87
CA ALA A 237 0.53 0.51 0.49
C ALA A 237 0.98 -0.95 0.38
N VAL A 238 0.13 -1.80 -0.19
CA VAL A 238 0.50 -3.16 -0.63
C VAL A 238 0.96 -3.07 -2.08
N LEU A 239 2.24 -3.29 -2.30
CA LEU A 239 2.89 -3.23 -3.60
C LEU A 239 3.05 -4.64 -4.14
N THR A 240 2.65 -4.88 -5.39
CA THR A 240 2.86 -6.14 -6.11
C THR A 240 3.91 -5.91 -7.19
N ASP A 241 5.01 -6.64 -7.16
CA ASP A 241 6.04 -6.56 -8.20
C ASP A 241 5.69 -7.39 -9.45
N VAL A 242 6.48 -7.23 -10.53
CA VAL A 242 6.35 -7.99 -11.79
C VAL A 242 6.37 -9.52 -11.62
N ASN A 243 6.83 -10.05 -10.48
CA ASN A 243 6.87 -11.49 -10.19
C ASN A 243 5.69 -11.93 -9.30
N GLY A 244 4.78 -11.02 -8.95
CA GLY A 244 3.65 -11.28 -8.07
C GLY A 244 4.00 -11.30 -6.58
N LEU A 245 5.21 -10.88 -6.19
CA LEU A 245 5.57 -10.76 -4.77
C LEU A 245 4.97 -9.49 -4.19
N GLN A 246 4.36 -9.63 -3.01
CA GLN A 246 3.75 -8.52 -2.30
C GLN A 246 4.62 -8.00 -1.17
N TRP A 247 4.59 -6.69 -1.01
CA TRP A 247 5.32 -5.97 0.02
C TRP A 247 4.52 -4.82 0.57
N THR A 248 4.80 -4.40 1.81
CA THR A 248 4.10 -3.28 2.45
C THR A 248 5.05 -2.14 2.73
N ILE A 249 4.60 -0.91 2.48
CA ILE A 249 5.25 0.33 2.92
C ILE A 249 4.22 1.20 3.66
N TYR A 250 4.72 2.12 4.50
CA TYR A 250 3.91 2.94 5.40
C TYR A 250 4.26 4.41 5.24
N SER A 251 3.26 5.28 5.39
CA SER A 251 3.48 6.71 5.51
C SER A 251 3.91 7.06 6.94
N SER A 252 4.33 8.31 7.14
CA SER A 252 4.33 8.89 8.48
C SER A 252 2.91 8.94 9.07
N THR A 253 2.84 8.97 10.41
CA THR A 253 1.57 9.16 11.12
C THR A 253 1.02 10.56 10.84
N ILE A 254 -0.27 10.63 10.52
CA ILE A 254 -1.01 11.87 10.31
C ILE A 254 -2.20 11.95 11.28
N THR A 255 -2.59 13.16 11.65
CA THR A 255 -3.80 13.43 12.46
C THR A 255 -4.46 14.68 11.92
N SER A 256 -5.74 14.60 11.57
CA SER A 256 -6.49 15.77 11.13
C SER A 256 -6.82 16.66 12.33
N THR A 257 -6.56 17.96 12.21
CA THR A 257 -6.68 18.96 13.29
C THR A 257 -7.92 19.85 13.14
N VAL A 258 -8.99 19.35 12.52
CA VAL A 258 -10.25 20.10 12.40
C VAL A 258 -10.83 20.35 13.79
N ASP A 259 -11.35 21.55 14.03
CA ASP A 259 -11.90 22.00 15.31
C ASP A 259 -13.44 22.07 15.35
N SER A 260 -14.09 21.53 14.32
CA SER A 260 -15.54 21.47 14.11
C SER A 260 -15.99 20.10 13.64
N ASP A 261 -17.29 19.81 13.77
CA ASP A 261 -17.90 18.68 13.06
C ASP A 261 -18.06 19.10 11.59
N VAL A 262 -18.07 18.14 10.66
CA VAL A 262 -18.12 18.43 9.22
C VAL A 262 -19.22 17.63 8.56
N ILE A 263 -19.94 18.31 7.68
CA ILE A 263 -20.77 17.71 6.63
C ILE A 263 -20.06 17.94 5.31
N SER A 264 -19.89 16.90 4.52
CA SER A 264 -19.15 16.99 3.26
C SER A 264 -19.62 16.00 2.22
N ASP A 265 -19.25 16.24 0.97
CA ASP A 265 -19.31 15.27 -0.10
C ASP A 265 -17.94 14.58 -0.24
N ALA A 266 -17.91 13.27 0.00
CA ALA A 266 -16.70 12.46 -0.09
C ALA A 266 -16.12 12.41 -1.51
N VAL A 267 -16.96 12.57 -2.54
CA VAL A 267 -16.56 12.56 -3.95
C VAL A 267 -16.10 13.96 -4.36
N ARG A 268 -16.97 14.97 -4.30
CA ARG A 268 -16.72 16.26 -4.95
C ARG A 268 -15.66 17.16 -4.33
N GLY A 269 -15.40 17.07 -3.02
CA GLY A 269 -14.52 18.07 -2.40
C GLY A 269 -15.15 18.81 -1.26
N ILE A 270 -16.38 19.25 -1.50
CA ILE A 270 -17.07 20.30 -0.76
C ILE A 270 -17.47 19.86 0.64
N GLY A 271 -17.42 20.79 1.59
CA GLY A 271 -17.92 20.57 2.94
C GLY A 271 -18.04 21.85 3.74
N ALA A 272 -18.73 21.75 4.86
CA ALA A 272 -19.06 22.87 5.75
C ALA A 272 -18.80 22.50 7.21
N ALA A 273 -18.31 23.48 7.97
CA ALA A 273 -18.15 23.36 9.41
C ALA A 273 -19.50 23.48 10.09
N VAL A 274 -19.82 22.52 10.95
CA VAL A 274 -21.10 22.47 11.67
C VAL A 274 -20.89 22.09 13.14
N ARG A 275 -21.94 22.27 13.94
CA ARG A 275 -22.10 21.70 15.28
C ARG A 275 -23.40 20.90 15.32
N ILE A 276 -23.31 19.67 15.83
CA ILE A 276 -24.47 18.77 15.94
C ILE A 276 -25.10 18.95 17.33
N GLU A 277 -26.37 19.34 17.39
CA GLU A 277 -27.00 19.92 18.59
C GLU A 277 -28.09 19.04 19.23
N THR A 278 -28.20 17.75 18.91
CA THR A 278 -29.25 16.89 19.51
C THR A 278 -28.76 15.47 19.71
N PRO A 279 -29.18 14.76 20.79
CA PRO A 279 -28.94 13.33 20.87
C PRO A 279 -29.56 12.63 19.65
N LEU A 280 -28.73 11.89 18.91
CA LEU A 280 -29.17 11.12 17.75
C LEU A 280 -30.06 9.98 18.22
N GLU A 281 -31.37 10.13 18.07
CA GLU A 281 -32.35 9.07 18.25
C GLU A 281 -32.55 8.34 16.93
N TRP A 282 -31.83 7.24 16.75
CA TRP A 282 -31.97 6.42 15.54
C TRP A 282 -33.32 5.71 15.49
N GLN A 283 -34.21 6.19 14.63
CA GLN A 283 -35.43 5.49 14.29
C GLN A 283 -35.14 4.38 13.26
N ARG A 284 -35.79 3.23 13.42
CA ARG A 284 -35.74 2.15 12.44
C ARG A 284 -37.15 1.59 12.27
N THR A 285 -37.81 1.99 11.20
CA THR A 285 -39.21 1.63 10.94
C THR A 285 -39.26 0.23 10.31
N ARG A 286 -40.27 -0.56 10.69
CA ARG A 286 -40.62 -1.80 10.00
C ARG A 286 -41.92 -1.56 9.27
N GLU A 287 -41.87 -1.51 7.94
CA GLU A 287 -43.08 -1.62 7.15
C GLU A 287 -43.68 -3.00 7.39
N ALA A 288 -44.92 -3.04 7.85
CA ALA A 288 -45.62 -4.29 8.09
C ALA A 288 -47.08 -4.18 7.67
N THR A 289 -47.52 -5.18 6.92
CA THR A 289 -48.94 -5.34 6.57
C THR A 289 -49.59 -6.27 7.59
N LYS A 290 -50.70 -5.82 8.18
CA LYS A 290 -51.50 -6.60 9.11
C LYS A 290 -52.76 -7.06 8.40
N PHE A 291 -53.09 -8.34 8.48
CA PHE A 291 -54.39 -8.84 8.01
C PHE A 291 -54.93 -9.92 8.95
N ASN A 292 -56.25 -10.05 8.96
CA ASN A 292 -56.95 -11.01 9.80
C ASN A 292 -57.19 -12.31 9.01
N ALA A 293 -56.64 -13.42 9.48
CA ALA A 293 -56.86 -14.74 8.91
C ALA A 293 -57.46 -15.65 9.99
N GLY A 294 -58.76 -15.96 9.87
CA GLY A 294 -59.46 -16.86 10.80
C GLY A 294 -59.54 -16.36 12.24
N GLY A 295 -59.65 -15.05 12.46
CA GLY A 295 -59.72 -14.44 13.79
C GLY A 295 -58.35 -14.18 14.44
N ARG A 296 -57.25 -14.52 13.75
CA ARG A 296 -55.88 -14.18 14.18
C ARG A 296 -55.31 -13.05 13.33
N ILE A 297 -54.66 -12.09 13.97
CA ILE A 297 -53.91 -11.04 13.29
C ILE A 297 -52.56 -11.63 12.85
N VAL A 298 -52.36 -11.73 11.54
CA VAL A 298 -51.07 -12.07 10.93
C VAL A 298 -50.38 -10.78 10.51
N VAL A 299 -49.13 -10.62 10.93
CA VAL A 299 -48.30 -9.46 10.58
C VAL A 299 -47.17 -9.94 9.69
N VAL A 300 -47.15 -9.48 8.44
CA VAL A 300 -46.05 -9.72 7.51
C VAL A 300 -45.24 -8.43 7.42
N GLY A 301 -44.05 -8.44 8.03
CA GLY A 301 -43.13 -7.31 8.04
C GLY A 301 -42.02 -7.47 7.01
N LYS A 302 -41.61 -6.35 6.41
CA LYS A 302 -40.32 -6.25 5.72
C LYS A 302 -39.18 -6.31 6.74
N LYS A 303 -37.95 -6.47 6.24
CA LYS A 303 -36.74 -6.27 7.05
C LYS A 303 -36.74 -4.85 7.64
N ARG A 304 -36.08 -4.69 8.77
CA ARG A 304 -35.92 -3.40 9.45
C ARG A 304 -35.22 -2.42 8.50
N SER A 305 -35.72 -1.19 8.38
CA SER A 305 -35.06 -0.15 7.59
C SER A 305 -33.66 0.16 8.16
N ALA A 306 -32.84 0.83 7.36
CA ALA A 306 -31.66 1.49 7.88
C ALA A 306 -32.06 2.54 8.95
N PRO A 307 -31.16 2.88 9.90
CA PRO A 307 -31.34 4.01 10.80
C PRO A 307 -31.70 5.28 10.04
N SER A 308 -32.75 5.96 10.47
CA SER A 308 -33.10 7.31 10.01
C SER A 308 -33.35 8.23 11.20
N THR A 309 -33.12 9.51 11.02
CA THR A 309 -33.38 10.55 12.04
C THR A 309 -33.49 11.90 11.35
N THR A 310 -34.10 12.87 12.02
CA THR A 310 -33.86 14.28 11.73
C THR A 310 -32.64 14.70 12.54
N MET A 311 -31.57 15.11 11.89
CA MET A 311 -30.37 15.64 12.54
C MET A 311 -30.45 17.16 12.56
N THR A 312 -30.42 17.74 13.76
CA THR A 312 -30.33 19.20 13.91
C THR A 312 -28.86 19.59 13.96
N VAL A 313 -28.46 20.44 13.02
CA VAL A 313 -27.12 21.01 12.97
C VAL A 313 -27.20 22.53 12.97
N ARG A 314 -26.16 23.17 13.46
CA ARG A 314 -26.00 24.63 13.34
C ARG A 314 -24.65 24.97 12.75
N THR A 315 -24.59 26.11 12.05
CA THR A 315 -23.33 26.72 11.62
C THR A 315 -22.99 27.91 12.50
N GLU A 316 -21.71 28.11 12.79
CA GLU A 316 -21.25 29.20 13.67
C GLU A 316 -21.16 30.54 12.93
N THR A 317 -20.96 30.51 11.61
CA THR A 317 -20.88 31.70 10.75
C THR A 317 -21.84 31.61 9.57
N ASP A 318 -22.14 32.76 8.96
CA ASP A 318 -22.95 32.81 7.73
C ASP A 318 -22.25 32.12 6.56
N ALA A 319 -20.93 32.28 6.45
CA ALA A 319 -20.10 31.64 5.43
C ALA A 319 -20.15 30.10 5.54
N ASP A 320 -20.11 29.55 6.75
CA ASP A 320 -20.30 28.11 6.98
C ASP A 320 -21.72 27.66 6.60
N GLY A 321 -22.72 28.50 6.84
CA GLY A 321 -24.10 28.22 6.43
C GLY A 321 -24.28 28.23 4.90
N ASP A 322 -23.62 29.16 4.22
CA ASP A 322 -23.61 29.23 2.75
C ASP A 322 -22.86 28.03 2.17
N ALA A 323 -21.74 27.65 2.77
CA ALA A 323 -21.01 26.43 2.42
C ALA A 323 -21.89 25.18 2.64
N LEU A 324 -22.66 25.12 3.73
CA LEU A 324 -23.56 24.00 3.98
C LEU A 324 -24.67 23.95 2.92
N ASN A 325 -25.30 25.08 2.58
CA ASN A 325 -26.28 25.13 1.50
C ASN A 325 -25.70 24.67 0.16
N ALA A 326 -24.47 25.08 -0.17
CA ALA A 326 -23.78 24.60 -1.37
C ALA A 326 -23.59 23.08 -1.31
N VAL A 327 -23.12 22.53 -0.18
CA VAL A 327 -22.99 21.07 0.01
C VAL A 327 -24.32 20.36 -0.21
N LEU A 328 -25.41 20.83 0.41
CA LEU A 328 -26.73 20.20 0.35
C LEU A 328 -27.34 20.26 -1.06
N ALA A 329 -27.14 21.37 -1.78
CA ALA A 329 -27.63 21.55 -3.15
C ALA A 329 -26.91 20.64 -4.16
N ASP A 330 -25.64 20.33 -3.90
CA ASP A 330 -24.72 19.69 -4.84
C ASP A 330 -24.21 18.32 -4.40
N LEU A 331 -24.94 17.64 -3.52
CA LEU A 331 -24.60 16.28 -3.08
C LEU A 331 -24.57 15.29 -4.25
N THR A 332 -23.46 14.59 -4.40
CA THR A 332 -23.37 13.43 -5.29
C THR A 332 -24.40 12.39 -4.85
N GLU A 333 -25.36 12.06 -5.72
CA GLU A 333 -26.52 11.17 -5.47
C GLU A 333 -27.29 11.44 -4.15
N GLY A 334 -27.24 12.66 -3.60
CA GLY A 334 -27.90 12.99 -2.34
C GLY A 334 -27.26 12.34 -1.10
N VAL A 335 -26.01 11.85 -1.20
CA VAL A 335 -25.30 11.23 -0.08
C VAL A 335 -24.28 12.19 0.51
N LEU A 336 -24.39 12.42 1.81
CA LEU A 336 -23.46 13.21 2.59
C LEU A 336 -22.60 12.33 3.51
N LEU A 337 -21.40 12.81 3.80
CA LEU A 337 -20.45 12.25 4.74
C LEU A 337 -20.42 13.15 5.99
N PHE A 338 -20.89 12.60 7.11
CA PHE A 338 -20.73 13.23 8.42
C PHE A 338 -19.44 12.76 9.08
N ARG A 339 -18.69 13.70 9.64
CA ARG A 339 -17.50 13.44 10.45
C ARG A 339 -17.50 14.32 11.69
N LYS A 340 -17.43 13.69 12.85
CA LYS A 340 -17.28 14.40 14.12
C LYS A 340 -15.85 14.89 14.29
N GLN A 341 -15.67 16.07 14.89
CA GLN A 341 -14.36 16.66 15.23
C GLN A 341 -13.41 15.65 15.89
N ASP A 342 -13.94 14.94 16.88
CA ASP A 342 -13.32 13.74 17.46
C ASP A 342 -14.11 12.54 16.97
N SER A 343 -13.47 11.73 16.11
CA SER A 343 -14.15 10.64 15.41
C SER A 343 -14.98 9.77 16.35
N LEU A 344 -16.24 9.55 15.96
CA LEU A 344 -17.24 8.85 16.74
C LEU A 344 -17.97 7.87 15.83
N SER A 345 -17.55 6.60 15.86
CA SER A 345 -18.01 5.53 14.95
C SER A 345 -19.54 5.31 14.86
N ARG A 346 -20.31 5.77 15.85
CA ARG A 346 -21.78 5.70 15.85
C ARG A 346 -22.46 6.86 15.09
N LEU A 347 -21.70 7.86 14.68
CA LEU A 347 -22.14 9.08 14.00
C LEU A 347 -21.37 9.29 12.69
N ASP A 348 -20.07 9.03 12.69
CA ASP A 348 -19.28 9.14 11.47
C ASP A 348 -19.76 8.12 10.44
N GLY A 349 -20.00 8.59 9.22
CA GLY A 349 -20.44 7.72 8.13
C GLY A 349 -21.27 8.42 7.07
N TYR A 350 -21.89 7.59 6.23
CA TYR A 350 -22.63 8.00 5.06
C TYR A 350 -24.11 8.04 5.32
N TYR A 351 -24.76 9.08 4.84
CA TYR A 351 -26.19 9.27 5.00
C TYR A 351 -26.80 9.83 3.73
N ALA A 352 -27.91 9.23 3.30
CA ALA A 352 -28.75 9.78 2.27
C ALA A 352 -29.61 10.89 2.88
N LEU A 353 -29.58 12.07 2.26
CA LEU A 353 -30.43 13.20 2.61
C LEU A 353 -31.77 13.06 1.87
N SER A 354 -32.88 13.04 2.62
CA SER A 354 -34.23 12.99 2.03
C SER A 354 -34.92 14.34 1.99
N ASP A 355 -34.61 15.20 2.97
CA ASP A 355 -35.15 16.55 3.07
C ASP A 355 -34.23 17.41 3.95
N ASP A 356 -34.24 18.71 3.73
CA ASP A 356 -33.57 19.68 4.58
C ASP A 356 -34.44 20.92 4.79
N THR A 357 -34.25 21.58 5.93
CA THR A 357 -34.93 22.84 6.21
C THR A 357 -34.02 23.75 7.01
N GLU A 358 -33.72 24.91 6.45
CA GLU A 358 -33.10 26.01 7.18
C GLU A 358 -34.14 26.79 7.99
N SER A 359 -33.91 26.89 9.30
CA SER A 359 -34.79 27.59 10.25
C SER A 359 -34.06 28.81 10.83
N PRO A 360 -34.01 29.94 10.11
CA PRO A 360 -33.45 31.16 10.66
C PRO A 360 -34.24 31.58 11.89
N ASN A 361 -33.54 31.86 12.97
CA ASN A 361 -34.14 32.40 14.19
C ASN A 361 -33.72 33.87 14.38
N TRP A 362 -34.40 34.56 15.29
CA TRP A 362 -34.16 35.99 15.54
C TRP A 362 -33.32 36.25 16.80
N TYR A 363 -32.95 35.22 17.56
CA TYR A 363 -32.39 35.36 18.91
C TYR A 363 -30.91 34.98 19.01
N ASP A 364 -30.36 34.22 18.06
CA ASP A 364 -28.93 33.97 17.93
C ASP A 364 -28.44 34.23 16.49
N SER A 365 -27.13 34.30 16.33
CA SER A 365 -26.48 34.51 15.04
C SER A 365 -26.18 33.20 14.30
N TYR A 366 -26.73 32.07 14.77
CA TYR A 366 -26.47 30.77 14.18
C TYR A 366 -27.53 30.44 13.13
N ARG A 367 -27.12 29.74 12.07
CA ARG A 367 -28.05 29.19 11.10
C ARG A 367 -28.35 27.75 11.49
N TRP A 368 -29.63 27.44 11.66
CA TRP A 368 -30.08 26.14 12.13
C TRP A 368 -30.67 25.35 10.96
N PHE A 369 -30.27 24.08 10.85
CA PHE A 369 -30.71 23.18 9.80
C PHE A 369 -31.28 21.92 10.44
N ALA A 370 -32.42 21.48 9.94
CA ALA A 370 -32.98 20.16 10.20
C ALA A 370 -32.76 19.29 8.96
N LEU A 371 -31.95 18.25 9.09
CA LEU A 371 -31.60 17.35 7.99
C LEU A 371 -32.28 15.99 8.21
N GLU A 372 -33.22 15.63 7.35
CA GLU A 372 -33.80 14.29 7.36
C GLU A 372 -32.85 13.32 6.67
N VAL A 373 -32.24 12.45 7.46
CA VAL A 373 -31.15 11.59 6.99
C VAL A 373 -31.43 10.12 7.26
N GLN A 374 -30.99 9.28 6.33
CA GLN A 374 -31.00 7.83 6.47
C GLN A 374 -29.58 7.29 6.29
N GLN A 375 -29.07 6.55 7.26
CA GLN A 375 -27.75 5.92 7.16
C GLN A 375 -27.70 5.00 5.94
N THR A 376 -26.65 5.15 5.14
CA THR A 376 -26.44 4.36 3.93
C THR A 376 -25.05 3.71 3.93
N GLU A 377 -24.80 2.88 2.94
CA GLU A 377 -23.50 2.26 2.73
C GLU A 377 -22.49 3.28 2.20
N ALA A 378 -21.20 2.99 2.40
CA ALA A 378 -20.15 3.80 1.80
C ALA A 378 -20.23 3.74 0.28
N TRP A 379 -19.86 4.83 -0.38
CA TRP A 379 -19.71 4.83 -1.83
C TRP A 379 -18.75 3.72 -2.29
N PRO A 380 -18.96 3.17 -3.49
CA PRO A 380 -18.05 2.18 -4.07
C PRO A 380 -16.60 2.64 -4.05
N SER A 381 -15.68 1.72 -3.76
CA SER A 381 -14.24 2.01 -3.73
C SER A 381 -13.67 2.36 -5.10
N VAL A 382 -14.43 2.24 -6.19
CA VAL A 382 -14.00 2.60 -7.55
C VAL A 382 -14.16 4.09 -7.86
N LEU A 383 -14.97 4.82 -7.09
CA LEU A 383 -15.14 6.26 -7.28
C LEU A 383 -13.99 6.99 -6.58
N GLU A 384 -13.25 7.80 -7.32
CA GLU A 384 -12.15 8.61 -6.81
C GLU A 384 -12.69 9.85 -6.09
N ALA A 385 -12.00 10.29 -5.04
CA ALA A 385 -12.28 11.56 -4.39
C ALA A 385 -11.56 12.67 -5.14
N ALA A 386 -12.26 13.78 -5.38
CA ALA A 386 -11.69 14.97 -6.01
C ALA A 386 -10.49 15.49 -5.21
N GLY A 387 -9.41 15.74 -5.94
CA GLY A 387 -8.09 15.95 -5.37
C GLY A 387 -7.61 17.37 -5.27
N PHE A 388 -8.19 18.32 -5.99
CA PHE A 388 -7.63 19.67 -6.11
C PHE A 388 -6.13 19.63 -6.54
N THR A 389 -5.75 18.67 -7.37
CA THR A 389 -4.37 18.44 -7.78
C THR A 389 -4.12 18.86 -9.23
N LEU A 390 -2.86 19.10 -9.59
CA LEU A 390 -2.48 19.33 -11.00
C LEU A 390 -2.76 18.11 -11.89
N GLN A 391 -2.87 16.91 -11.30
CA GLN A 391 -3.26 15.72 -12.05
C GLN A 391 -4.71 15.80 -12.50
N ASP A 392 -5.62 16.28 -11.63
CA ASP A 392 -7.04 16.49 -11.98
C ASP A 392 -7.17 17.45 -13.17
N ILE A 393 -6.38 18.52 -13.18
CA ILE A 393 -6.30 19.47 -14.32
C ILE A 393 -5.75 18.77 -15.57
N ALA A 394 -4.69 17.96 -15.45
CA ALA A 394 -4.10 17.25 -16.58
C ALA A 394 -5.05 16.19 -17.17
N ASP A 395 -5.91 15.59 -16.35
CA ASP A 395 -6.89 14.59 -16.79
C ASP A 395 -8.09 15.25 -17.50
N ASN A 396 -8.45 16.48 -17.10
CA ASN A 396 -9.54 17.26 -17.70
C ASN A 396 -9.12 18.04 -18.96
N TYR A 397 -7.81 18.29 -19.16
CA TYR A 397 -7.32 19.11 -20.27
C TYR A 397 -6.22 18.41 -21.09
N SER A 398 -6.47 18.27 -22.40
CA SER A 398 -5.49 17.68 -23.33
C SER A 398 -4.29 18.57 -23.64
N SER A 399 -4.40 19.88 -23.42
CA SER A 399 -3.31 20.82 -23.63
C SER A 399 -3.45 22.08 -22.77
N LEU A 400 -2.32 22.75 -22.51
CA LEU A 400 -2.31 24.07 -21.86
C LEU A 400 -3.09 25.14 -22.66
N GLN A 401 -3.28 24.92 -23.97
CA GLN A 401 -4.03 25.83 -24.83
C GLN A 401 -5.54 25.72 -24.56
N ASP A 402 -6.04 24.52 -24.24
CA ASP A 402 -7.45 24.29 -23.92
C ASP A 402 -7.81 25.01 -22.61
N ILE A 403 -6.94 24.90 -21.59
CA ILE A 403 -7.05 25.67 -20.34
C ILE A 403 -7.05 27.18 -20.65
N ALA A 404 -6.10 27.64 -21.45
CA ALA A 404 -6.04 29.07 -21.80
C ALA A 404 -7.30 29.54 -22.55
N THR A 405 -7.93 28.69 -23.36
CA THR A 405 -9.14 29.05 -24.13
C THR A 405 -10.39 29.09 -23.26
N ASP A 406 -10.57 28.15 -22.34
CA ASP A 406 -11.73 28.11 -21.45
C ASP A 406 -11.68 29.21 -20.37
N PHE A 407 -10.47 29.63 -19.99
CA PHE A 407 -10.23 30.59 -18.92
C PHE A 407 -9.58 31.87 -19.41
N THR A 408 -9.90 32.35 -20.60
CA THR A 408 -9.57 33.72 -21.01
C THR A 408 -10.83 34.58 -21.11
N PRO A 409 -10.92 35.73 -20.40
CA PRO A 409 -9.91 36.34 -19.54
C PRO A 409 -10.14 35.96 -18.07
N GLY A 410 -9.63 34.81 -17.65
CA GLY A 410 -9.65 34.33 -16.28
C GLY A 410 -8.23 34.13 -15.72
N ASP A 411 -8.12 33.98 -14.41
CA ASP A 411 -6.88 33.67 -13.72
C ASP A 411 -6.82 32.19 -13.27
N LEU A 412 -5.75 31.83 -12.56
CA LEU A 412 -5.61 30.48 -11.98
C LEU A 412 -6.68 30.16 -10.93
N LEU A 413 -7.31 31.18 -10.33
CA LEU A 413 -8.42 31.00 -9.40
C LEU A 413 -9.70 30.66 -10.16
N ASP A 414 -9.94 31.23 -11.34
CA ASP A 414 -11.07 30.86 -12.21
C ASP A 414 -10.96 29.41 -12.71
N ILE A 415 -9.74 28.97 -13.06
CA ILE A 415 -9.44 27.56 -13.43
C ILE A 415 -9.79 26.62 -12.28
N ALA A 416 -9.35 26.97 -11.07
CA ALA A 416 -9.68 26.20 -9.88
C ALA A 416 -11.20 26.16 -9.68
N LEU A 417 -11.89 27.30 -9.67
CA LEU A 417 -13.33 27.37 -9.40
C LEU A 417 -14.21 26.60 -10.40
N PHE A 418 -13.88 26.60 -11.69
CA PHE A 418 -14.65 25.86 -12.71
C PHE A 418 -14.49 24.35 -12.62
N ASP A 419 -13.29 23.87 -12.28
CA ASP A 419 -13.06 22.45 -11.99
C ASP A 419 -13.91 21.96 -10.79
N PHE A 420 -14.38 22.90 -9.95
CA PHE A 420 -15.25 22.65 -8.79
C PHE A 420 -16.74 22.89 -9.02
N GLY A 421 -17.18 23.08 -10.28
CA GLY A 421 -18.60 23.11 -10.64
C GLY A 421 -19.31 24.41 -10.26
N ALA A 422 -19.03 25.48 -11.02
CA ALA A 422 -19.90 26.66 -11.13
C ALA A 422 -20.89 26.53 -12.29
#